data_AF-A0A8S9PDH1-F1
#
_entry.id   AF-A0A8S9PDH1-F1
#
_cell.length_a   1.000
_cell.length_b   1.000
_cell.length_c   1.000
_cell.angle_alpha   90.00
_cell.angle_beta   90.00
_cell.angle_gamma   90.00
#
_symmetry.space_group_name_H-M   'P 1'
#
loop_
_entity.id
_entity.type
_entity.pdbx_description
1 polymer ?
#
loop_
_entity_poly.entity_id
_entity_poly.type
_entity_poly.pdbx_seq_one_letter_code
_entity_poly.pdbx_strand_id
1 'polypeptide(L)'
;MPRMRMRNWSALIHWLQAARGKHLFTIKHIATQATVYLIWRERNSRLHAGNPQPHSAVFKQLDRCVRDIALARRDRKIFQTMFSTCASKLDWTGDRSESDHEWG
;
A
#
# COMPACT_ATOMS: atom_id res chain seq x y z
N MET A 1 -15.17 5.90 6.97
CA MET A 1 -14.77 4.48 6.78
C MET A 1 -14.23 3.98 8.11
N PRO A 2 -14.79 2.92 8.74
CA PRO A 2 -14.26 2.43 10.01
C PRO A 2 -12.83 1.91 9.81
N ARG A 3 -11.92 2.31 10.71
CA ARG A 3 -10.49 1.98 10.67
C ARG A 3 -10.31 0.53 11.09
N MET A 4 -10.44 -0.38 10.14
CA MET A 4 -10.36 -1.82 10.38
C MET A 4 -8.90 -2.19 10.72
N ARG A 5 -8.63 -2.61 11.96
CA ARG A 5 -7.33 -3.15 12.38
C ARG A 5 -7.28 -4.62 11.96
N MET A 6 -6.58 -4.92 10.87
CA MET A 6 -6.37 -6.30 10.42
C MET A 6 -5.29 -6.95 11.29
N ARG A 7 -5.68 -7.82 12.23
CA ARG A 7 -4.76 -8.50 13.17
C ARG A 7 -4.54 -9.98 12.85
N ASN A 8 -5.29 -10.54 11.90
CA ASN A 8 -5.23 -11.94 11.50
C ASN A 8 -5.62 -12.12 10.04
N TRP A 9 -5.31 -13.30 9.49
CA TRP A 9 -5.59 -13.64 8.10
C TRP A 9 -7.08 -13.67 7.77
N SER A 10 -7.93 -14.08 8.71
CA SER A 10 -9.39 -14.08 8.54
C SER A 10 -9.95 -12.67 8.33
N ALA A 11 -9.48 -11.68 9.11
CA ALA A 11 -9.84 -10.27 8.88
C ALA A 11 -9.36 -9.75 7.52
N LEU A 12 -8.18 -10.18 7.06
CA LEU A 12 -7.67 -9.81 5.73
C LEU A 12 -8.55 -10.38 4.61
N ILE A 13 -8.96 -11.65 4.73
CA ILE A 13 -9.84 -12.31 3.75
C ILE A 13 -11.23 -11.66 3.76
N HIS A 14 -11.81 -11.40 4.93
CA HIS A 14 -13.08 -10.68 5.04
C HIS A 14 -12.99 -9.28 4.44
N TRP A 15 -11.88 -8.57 4.67
CA TRP A 15 -11.64 -7.26 4.06
C TRP A 15 -11.53 -7.35 2.53
N LEU A 16 -10.91 -8.41 1.99
CA LEU A 16 -10.83 -8.67 0.56
C LEU A 16 -12.23 -8.92 -0.04
N GLN A 17 -13.04 -9.75 0.62
CA GLN A 17 -14.41 -10.09 0.22
C GLN A 17 -15.37 -8.89 0.32
N ALA A 18 -15.14 -7.98 1.28
CA ALA A 18 -15.91 -6.74 1.43
C ALA A 18 -15.66 -5.71 0.31
N ALA A 19 -14.84 -6.00 -0.70
CA ALA A 19 -14.59 -5.11 -1.83
C ALA A 19 -15.84 -4.99 -2.73
N ARG A 20 -16.50 -3.83 -2.70
CA ARG A 20 -17.59 -3.49 -3.62
C ARG A 20 -17.03 -2.67 -4.78
N GLY A 21 -16.91 -3.30 -5.96
CA GLY A 21 -16.44 -2.68 -7.19
C GLY A 21 -15.06 -3.17 -7.66
N LYS A 22 -14.90 -3.31 -8.99
CA LYS A 22 -13.70 -3.90 -9.64
C LYS A 22 -12.41 -3.19 -9.23
N HIS A 23 -12.44 -1.87 -9.10
CA HIS A 23 -11.30 -1.05 -8.73
C HIS A 23 -10.80 -1.32 -7.28
N LEU A 24 -11.71 -1.29 -6.29
CA LEU A 24 -11.36 -1.56 -4.90
C LEU A 24 -10.87 -2.99 -4.73
N PHE A 25 -11.47 -3.93 -5.47
CA PHE A 25 -11.04 -5.32 -5.50
C PHE A 25 -9.59 -5.45 -5.99
N THR A 26 -9.21 -4.78 -7.08
CA THR A 26 -7.84 -4.83 -7.63
C THR A 26 -6.81 -4.29 -6.65
N ILE A 27 -7.06 -3.16 -5.99
CA ILE A 27 -6.11 -2.58 -5.02
C ILE A 27 -5.96 -3.47 -3.79
N LYS A 28 -7.08 -3.97 -3.27
CA LYS A 28 -7.04 -4.89 -2.13
C LYS A 28 -6.26 -6.17 -2.46
N HIS A 29 -6.39 -6.68 -3.69
CA HIS A 29 -5.59 -7.81 -4.15
C HIS A 29 -4.10 -7.50 -4.21
N ILE A 30 -3.72 -6.35 -4.78
CA ILE A 30 -2.31 -5.93 -4.84
C ILE A 30 -1.74 -5.77 -3.44
N ALA A 31 -2.46 -5.11 -2.54
CA ALA A 31 -2.04 -4.92 -1.15
C ALA A 31 -1.87 -6.26 -0.42
N THR A 32 -2.80 -7.20 -0.59
CA THR A 32 -2.71 -8.55 -0.02
C THR A 32 -1.51 -9.32 -0.58
N GLN A 33 -1.32 -9.31 -1.91
CA GLN A 33 -0.17 -9.97 -2.55
C GLN A 33 1.17 -9.39 -2.06
N ALA A 34 1.29 -8.06 -2.02
CA ALA A 34 2.48 -7.38 -1.52
C ALA A 34 2.74 -7.71 -0.04
N THR A 35 1.69 -7.78 0.79
CA THR A 35 1.80 -8.13 2.21
C THR A 35 2.34 -9.55 2.38
N VAL A 36 1.76 -10.53 1.69
CA VAL A 36 2.22 -11.93 1.76
C VAL A 36 3.67 -12.05 1.29
N TYR A 37 4.01 -11.42 0.16
CA TYR A 37 5.36 -11.45 -0.39
C TYR A 37 6.38 -10.84 0.56
N LEU A 38 6.10 -9.67 1.14
CA LEU A 38 7.03 -8.99 2.04
C LEU A 38 7.23 -9.76 3.36
N ILE A 39 6.17 -10.38 3.91
CA ILE A 39 6.29 -11.25 5.09
C ILE A 39 7.18 -12.46 4.77
N TRP A 40 6.94 -13.12 3.64
CA TRP A 40 7.76 -14.26 3.21
C TRP A 40 9.21 -13.85 2.99
N ARG A 41 9.45 -12.76 2.26
CA ARG A 41 10.79 -12.25 1.97
C ARG A 41 11.55 -11.91 3.24
N GLU A 42 10.89 -11.24 4.19
CA GLU A 42 11.48 -10.88 5.47
C GLU A 42 11.87 -12.12 6.29
N ARG A 43 10.97 -13.11 6.38
CA ARG A 43 11.25 -14.36 7.10
C ARG A 43 12.41 -15.13 6.48
N ASN A 44 12.47 -15.18 5.15
CA ASN A 44 13.58 -15.84 4.45
C ASN A 44 14.89 -15.08 4.60
N SER A 45 14.86 -13.75 4.56
CA SER A 45 16.06 -12.94 4.79
C SER A 45 16.58 -13.12 6.22
N ARG A 46 15.71 -13.22 7.22
CA ARG A 46 16.10 -13.56 8.60
C ARG A 46 16.77 -14.93 8.69
N LEU A 47 16.22 -15.93 8.01
CA LEU A 47 16.73 -17.31 8.03
C LEU A 47 18.11 -17.42 7.38
N HIS A 48 18.31 -16.76 6.23
CA HIS A 48 19.50 -16.97 5.40
C HIS A 48 20.57 -15.88 5.51
N ALA A 49 20.18 -14.63 5.74
CA ALA A 49 21.09 -13.49 5.80
C ALA A 49 21.32 -12.98 7.24
N GLY A 50 20.58 -13.50 8.23
CA GLY A 50 20.71 -13.12 9.64
C GLY A 50 20.40 -11.66 9.94
N ASN A 51 19.85 -10.90 8.99
CA ASN A 51 19.60 -9.46 9.13
C ASN A 51 18.09 -9.17 9.25
N PRO A 52 17.56 -9.08 10.48
CA PRO A 52 16.15 -8.74 10.68
C PRO A 52 15.88 -7.28 10.31
N GLN A 53 14.89 -7.05 9.44
CA GLN A 53 14.42 -5.69 9.18
C GLN A 53 13.46 -5.21 10.27
N PRO A 54 13.51 -3.93 10.66
CA PRO A 54 12.52 -3.38 11.55
C PRO A 54 11.15 -3.39 10.87
N HIS A 55 10.09 -3.66 11.64
CA HIS A 55 8.73 -3.74 11.10
C HIS A 55 8.33 -2.47 10.35
N SER A 56 8.78 -1.30 10.82
CA SER A 56 8.57 -0.01 10.15
C SER A 56 9.14 0.06 8.74
N ALA A 57 10.30 -0.57 8.48
CA ALA A 57 10.87 -0.65 7.14
C ALA A 57 10.03 -1.54 6.22
N VAL A 58 9.56 -2.69 6.72
CA VAL A 58 8.65 -3.57 5.96
C VAL A 58 7.33 -2.87 5.62
N PHE A 59 6.77 -2.08 6.55
CA PHE A 59 5.58 -1.26 6.29
C PHE A 59 5.83 -0.18 5.23
N LYS A 60 6.97 0.52 5.28
CA LYS A 60 7.36 1.49 4.24
C LYS A 60 7.51 0.82 2.87
N GLN A 61 8.09 -0.36 2.83
CA GLN A 61 8.21 -1.14 1.59
C GLN A 61 6.86 -1.58 1.05
N LEU A 62 5.92 -1.96 1.91
CA LEU A 62 4.55 -2.30 1.52
C LEU A 62 3.84 -1.11 0.87
N ASP A 63 3.85 0.05 1.53
CA ASP A 63 3.23 1.26 1.00
C ASP A 63 3.84 1.65 -0.35
N ARG A 64 5.16 1.64 -0.46
CA ARG A 64 5.87 1.91 -1.71
C ARG A 64 5.52 0.91 -2.80
N CYS A 65 5.52 -0.39 -2.50
CA CYS A 65 5.20 -1.45 -3.46
C CYS A 65 3.78 -1.29 -4.03
N VAL A 66 2.79 -1.03 -3.16
CA VAL A 66 1.41 -0.82 -3.60
C VAL A 66 1.28 0.44 -4.45
N ARG A 67 1.92 1.55 -4.07
CA ARG A 67 1.92 2.79 -4.84
C ARG A 67 2.61 2.62 -6.20
N ASP A 68 3.79 2.02 -6.23
CA ASP A 68 4.56 1.81 -7.47
C ASP A 68 3.76 0.94 -8.44
N ILE A 69 3.13 -0.13 -7.96
CA ILE A 69 2.27 -1.00 -8.79
C ILE A 69 1.04 -0.22 -9.32
N ALA A 70 0.43 0.63 -8.49
CA ALA A 70 -0.72 1.44 -8.91
C ALA A 70 -0.31 2.51 -9.94
N LEU A 71 0.83 3.18 -9.73
CA LEU A 71 1.38 4.21 -10.61
C LEU A 71 1.84 3.62 -11.95
N ALA A 72 2.48 2.45 -11.94
CA ALA A 72 2.88 1.74 -13.15
C ALA A 72 1.69 1.33 -14.04
N ARG A 73 0.47 1.31 -13.48
CA ARG A 73 -0.77 0.93 -14.18
C ARG A 73 -1.76 2.08 -14.30
N ARG A 74 -1.30 3.33 -14.09
CA ARG A 74 -2.12 4.55 -14.07
C ARG A 74 -2.88 4.82 -15.38
N ASP A 75 -2.40 4.26 -16.49
CA ASP A 75 -2.98 4.36 -17.83
C ASP A 75 -4.26 3.50 -17.97
N ARG A 76 -4.43 2.48 -17.13
CA ARG A 76 -5.63 1.65 -17.12
C ARG A 76 -6.79 2.41 -16.49
N LYS A 77 -7.95 2.42 -17.17
CA LYS A 77 -9.20 3.07 -16.71
C LYS A 77 -9.55 2.77 -15.24
N ILE A 78 -9.32 1.54 -14.78
CA ILE A 78 -9.57 1.10 -13.40
C ILE A 78 -8.76 1.92 -12.37
N PHE A 79 -7.49 2.20 -12.66
CA PHE A 79 -6.63 3.00 -11.80
C PHE A 79 -6.88 4.50 -11.97
N GLN A 80 -7.27 4.97 -13.17
CA GLN A 80 -7.73 6.36 -13.33
C GLN A 80 -8.99 6.64 -12.49
N THR A 81 -9.97 5.72 -12.51
CA THR A 81 -11.16 5.83 -11.66
C THR A 81 -10.80 5.79 -10.18
N MET A 82 -9.81 4.98 -9.77
CA MET A 82 -9.27 5.00 -8.41
C MET A 82 -8.79 6.40 -8.02
N PHE A 83 -7.81 6.90 -8.78
CA PHE A 83 -7.13 8.15 -8.45
C PHE A 83 -8.10 9.32 -8.49
N SER A 84 -9.04 9.34 -9.44
CA SER A 84 -10.11 10.34 -9.53
C SER A 84 -11.11 10.27 -8.36
N THR A 85 -11.55 9.07 -7.97
CA THR A 85 -12.44 8.87 -6.80
C THR A 85 -11.76 9.24 -5.48
N CYS A 86 -10.44 9.05 -5.39
CA CYS A 86 -9.66 9.46 -4.22
C CYS A 86 -9.35 10.96 -4.23
N ALA A 87 -9.06 11.56 -5.40
CA ALA A 87 -8.77 12.98 -5.55
C ALA A 87 -10.01 13.87 -5.30
N SER A 88 -11.21 13.35 -5.54
CA SER A 88 -12.45 14.02 -5.14
C SER A 88 -12.73 13.94 -3.62
N LYS A 89 -11.92 13.20 -2.87
CA LYS A 89 -12.07 12.98 -1.42
C LYS A 89 -10.90 13.47 -0.56
N LEU A 90 -9.75 13.70 -1.18
CA LEU A 90 -8.68 14.52 -0.64
C LEU A 90 -8.23 15.41 -1.78
N ASP A 91 -8.34 16.73 -1.59
CA ASP A 91 -7.48 17.70 -2.25
C ASP A 91 -6.03 17.21 -2.13
N TRP A 92 -5.55 16.61 -3.21
CA TRP A 92 -4.17 16.23 -3.41
C TRP A 92 -3.64 17.09 -4.55
N THR A 93 -3.86 18.40 -4.45
CA THR A 93 -3.13 19.39 -5.23
C THR A 93 -2.29 20.23 -4.30
N GLY A 94 -0.99 19.97 -4.31
CA GLY A 94 0.00 20.91 -3.79
C GLY A 94 0.22 20.88 -2.28
N ASP A 95 1.04 19.93 -1.83
CA ASP A 95 2.05 20.27 -0.82
C ASP A 95 3.34 19.49 -1.08
N ARG A 96 4.12 20.04 -2.02
CA ARG A 96 5.54 19.77 -2.19
C ARG A 96 6.19 21.13 -2.43
N SER A 97 6.13 22.00 -1.43
CA SER A 97 6.82 23.30 -1.43
C SER A 97 7.11 23.77 0.00
N GLU A 98 7.90 23.05 0.79
CA GLU A 98 8.64 23.53 1.97
C GLU A 98 9.50 22.31 2.42
N SER A 99 10.83 22.32 2.58
CA SER A 99 11.76 23.36 2.98
C SER A 99 13.15 22.98 2.47
N ASP A 100 13.64 23.68 1.44
CA ASP A 100 15.07 24.00 1.35
C ASP A 100 15.24 25.27 2.18
N HIS A 101 16.23 25.30 3.09
CA HIS A 101 16.65 26.38 4.02
C HIS A 101 16.50 26.01 5.51
N GLU A 102 17.50 25.31 6.05
CA GLU A 102 18.13 25.64 7.35
C GLU A 102 19.36 24.75 7.56
N TRP A 103 20.52 25.23 7.11
CA TRP A 103 21.81 24.90 7.71
C TRP A 103 22.29 26.17 8.40
N GLY A 104 22.24 26.15 9.74
CA GLY A 104 22.86 27.09 10.66
C GLY A 104 23.38 26.31 11.85
#